data_AF-A0A2T4HJA4-F1
#
_entry.id   AF-A0A2T4HJA4-F1
#
_cell.length_a   1.000
_cell.length_b   1.000
_cell.length_c   1.000
_cell.angle_alpha   90.00
_cell.angle_beta   90.00
_cell.angle_gamma   90.00
#
_symmetry.space_group_name_H-M   'P 1'
#
loop_
_entity.id
_entity.type
_entity.pdbx_description
1 polymer ?
#
loop_
_entity_poly.entity_id
_entity_poly.type
_entity_poly.pdbx_seq_one_letter_code
_entity_poly.pdbx_strand_id
1 'polypeptide(L)' 'MHVDFEIHGSFEVPVGTQPVEGLPNLFRLPTGEIVSVHPVIEMASADTSDDHHDLTTSEAAAIGVHLDLYDRESSLQDAD' A
#
# COMPACT_ATOMS: atom_id res chain seq x y z
N MET A 1 18.34 -2.65 14.70
CA MET A 1 18.53 -1.90 13.44
C MET A 1 17.16 -1.77 12.83
N HIS A 2 16.78 -0.58 12.38
CA HIS A 2 15.48 -0.34 11.74
C HIS A 2 15.72 0.42 10.44
N VAL A 3 14.78 0.27 9.51
CA VAL A 3 14.73 1.01 8.26
C VAL A 3 13.53 1.92 8.34
N ASP A 4 13.76 3.23 8.40
CA ASP A 4 12.70 4.22 8.25
C ASP A 4 12.51 4.50 6.76
N PHE A 5 11.26 4.49 6.31
CA PHE A 5 10.92 4.77 4.93
C PHE A 5 9.64 5.61 4.87
N GLU A 6 9.50 6.38 3.81
CA GLU A 6 8.35 7.23 3.52
C GLU A 6 8.00 7.08 2.04
N ILE A 7 6.73 6.83 1.74
CA ILE A 7 6.26 6.65 0.36
C ILE A 7 5.33 7.80 -0.01
N HIS A 8 5.72 8.56 -1.02
CA HIS A 8 4.89 9.58 -1.65
C HIS A 8 4.57 9.15 -3.09
N GLY A 9 3.31 9.26 -3.48
CA GLY A 9 2.89 8.93 -4.84
C GLY A 9 1.44 9.28 -5.11
N SER A 10 1.02 9.07 -6.35
CA SER A 10 -0.36 9.18 -6.80
C SER A 10 -0.66 8.08 -7.82
N PHE A 11 -1.93 7.73 -7.93
CA PHE A 11 -2.44 6.84 -8.97
C PHE A 11 -3.84 7.34 -9.38
N GLU A 12 -4.21 7.07 -10.62
CA GLU A 12 -5.51 7.45 -11.14
C GLU A 12 -6.57 6.42 -10.74
N VAL A 13 -7.78 6.89 -10.45
CA VAL A 13 -8.94 6.06 -10.15
C VAL A 13 -10.13 6.47 -11.04
N PRO A 14 -11.03 5.54 -11.37
CA PRO A 14 -12.24 5.85 -12.12
C PRO A 14 -13.12 6.93 -11.45
N VAL A 15 -13.76 7.75 -12.27
CA VAL A 15 -14.77 8.74 -11.83
C VAL A 15 -15.87 8.04 -11.01
N GLY A 16 -16.22 8.62 -9.86
CA GLY A 16 -17.19 8.07 -8.93
C GLY A 16 -16.57 7.21 -7.82
N THR A 17 -15.24 7.09 -7.78
CA THR A 17 -14.53 6.53 -6.62
C THR A 17 -14.78 7.40 -5.38
N GLN A 18 -15.02 6.76 -4.23
CA GLN A 18 -15.33 7.44 -2.97
C GLN A 18 -14.39 6.98 -1.85
N PRO A 19 -13.98 7.86 -0.93
CA PRO A 19 -13.28 7.42 0.28
C PRO A 19 -14.19 6.54 1.14
N VAL A 20 -13.62 5.56 1.84
CA VAL A 20 -14.35 4.76 2.82
C VAL A 20 -14.30 5.46 4.18
N GLU A 21 -15.46 5.75 4.74
CA GLU A 21 -15.56 6.48 6.01
C GLU A 21 -14.81 5.77 7.15
N GLY A 22 -14.00 6.54 7.88
CA GLY A 22 -13.19 6.04 8.99
C GLY A 22 -11.95 5.24 8.59
N LEU A 23 -11.69 5.03 7.28
CA LEU A 23 -10.58 4.24 6.77
C LEU A 23 -9.77 5.09 5.76
N PRO A 24 -8.76 5.85 6.23
CA PRO A 24 -8.15 6.97 5.50
C PRO A 24 -7.43 6.58 4.21
N ASN A 25 -7.14 5.30 4.01
CA ASN A 25 -6.37 4.79 2.88
C ASN A 25 -7.19 3.84 1.99
N LEU A 26 -8.50 3.72 2.24
CA LEU A 26 -9.40 2.87 1.46
C LEU A 26 -10.31 3.72 0.58
N PHE A 27 -10.42 3.32 -0.68
CA PHE A 27 -11.23 3.96 -1.69
C PHE A 27 -12.13 2.92 -2.35
N ARG A 28 -13.44 3.16 -2.39
CA ARG A 28 -14.41 2.30 -3.06
C ARG A 28 -14.58 2.73 -4.51
N LEU A 29 -14.30 1.82 -5.43
CA LEU A 29 -14.51 2.01 -6.86
C LEU A 29 -16.02 2.01 -7.20
N PRO A 30 -16.43 2.60 -8.34
CA PRO A 30 -17.83 2.58 -8.78
C PRO A 30 -18.43 1.18 -8.94
N THR A 31 -17.58 0.19 -9.21
CA THR A 31 -17.93 -1.23 -9.35
C THR A 31 -18.16 -1.92 -7.99
N GLY A 32 -17.72 -1.31 -6.89
CA GLY A 32 -17.88 -1.79 -5.52
C GLY A 32 -16.62 -2.37 -4.89
N GLU A 33 -15.60 -2.70 -5.68
CA GLU A 33 -14.28 -3.13 -5.21
C GLU A 33 -13.60 -2.03 -4.39
N ILE A 34 -12.70 -2.44 -3.49
CA ILE A 34 -11.94 -1.54 -2.63
C ILE A 34 -10.49 -1.49 -3.10
N VAL A 35 -10.00 -0.29 -3.38
CA VAL A 35 -8.57 0.00 -3.49
C VAL A 35 -8.05 0.35 -2.10
N SER A 36 -6.93 -0.26 -1.73
CA SER A 36 -6.24 -0.01 -0.48
C SER A 36 -4.85 0.53 -0.76
N VAL A 37 -4.55 1.71 -0.26
CA VAL A 37 -3.23 2.32 -0.38
C VAL A 37 -2.42 1.95 0.84
N HIS A 38 -1.47 1.03 0.66
CA HIS A 38 -0.55 0.61 1.71
C HIS A 38 0.82 0.34 1.10
N PRO A 39 1.91 0.57 1.86
CA PRO A 39 3.21 0.07 1.47
C PRO A 39 3.17 -1.45 1.42
N VAL A 40 3.74 -2.01 0.36
CA VAL A 40 4.01 -3.44 0.24
C VAL A 40 5.52 -3.60 0.29
N ILE A 41 5.99 -4.57 1.08
CA ILE A 41 7.39 -4.99 1.05
C ILE A 41 7.48 -6.18 0.13
N GLU A 42 8.29 -6.06 -0.91
CA GLU A 42 8.58 -7.15 -1.82
C GLU A 42 9.90 -7.83 -1.46
N MET A 43 10.00 -9.11 -1.79
CA MET A 43 11.25 -9.87 -1.71
C MET A 43 11.61 -10.46 -3.08
N ALA A 44 12.86 -10.29 -3.46
CA ALA A 44 13.49 -10.98 -4.59
C ALA A 44 14.47 -12.04 -4.09
N SER A 45 14.70 -13.09 -4.87
CA SER A 45 15.64 -14.15 -4.48
C SER A 45 17.12 -13.72 -4.57
N ALA A 46 17.41 -12.71 -5.39
CA ALA A 46 18.74 -12.12 -5.58
C ALA A 46 18.62 -10.64 -6.02
N ASP A 47 19.73 -9.91 -5.93
CA ASP A 47 19.83 -8.48 -6.26
C ASP A 47 19.61 -8.15 -7.74
N THR A 48 19.76 -9.12 -8.63
CA THR A 48 19.53 -8.97 -10.09
C THR A 48 18.28 -9.70 -10.58
N SER A 49 17.49 -10.26 -9.67
CA SER A 49 16.30 -11.05 -10.04
C SER A 49 15.08 -10.15 -10.19
N ASP A 50 14.22 -10.51 -11.14
CA ASP A 50 12.92 -9.86 -11.39
C ASP A 50 11.76 -10.72 -10.82
N ASP A 51 12.07 -11.66 -9.92
CA ASP A 51 11.11 -12.57 -9.29
C ASP A 51 10.48 -12.00 -8.02
N HIS A 52 10.24 -10.69 -8.03
CA HIS A 52 9.65 -9.97 -6.92
C HIS A 52 8.29 -10.56 -6.55
N HIS A 53 8.09 -10.76 -5.24
CA HIS A 53 6.79 -11.10 -4.69
C HIS A 53 6.48 -10.26 -3.46
N ASP A 54 5.22 -9.88 -3.34
CA ASP A 54 4.68 -9.19 -2.18
C ASP A 54 4.74 -10.10 -0.95
N LEU A 55 5.30 -9.61 0.15
CA LEU A 55 5.24 -10.30 1.42
C LEU A 55 3.91 -10.00 2.11
N THR A 56 3.21 -11.06 2.51
CA THR A 56 2.17 -10.93 3.53
C THR A 56 2.79 -10.52 4.87
N THR A 57 1.97 -9.97 5.78
CA THR A 57 2.42 -9.66 7.15
C THR A 57 3.00 -10.89 7.87
N SER A 58 2.46 -12.08 7.62
CA SER A 58 2.94 -13.32 8.20
C SER A 58 4.30 -13.75 7.64
N GLU A 59 4.50 -13.63 6.33
CA GLU A 59 5.79 -13.95 5.69
C GLU A 59 6.89 -12.99 6.13
N ALA A 60 6.58 -11.69 6.20
CA ALA A 60 7.47 -10.68 6.76
C ALA A 60 7.84 -11.03 8.22
N ALA A 61 6.86 -11.37 9.06
CA ALA A 61 7.13 -11.76 10.44
C ALA A 61 7.98 -13.03 10.56
N ALA A 62 7.80 -14.01 9.67
CA ALA A 62 8.55 -15.27 9.67
C ALA A 62 10.07 -15.09 9.46
N ILE A 63 10.47 -14.01 8.79
CA ILE A 63 11.87 -13.64 8.55
C ILE A 63 12.37 -12.54 9.51
N GLY A 64 11.58 -12.17 10.51
CA GLY A 64 11.92 -11.14 11.50
C GLY A 64 11.73 -9.70 11.01
N VAL A 65 11.01 -9.48 9.91
CA VAL A 65 10.59 -8.16 9.46
C VAL A 65 9.25 -7.83 10.11
N HIS A 66 9.28 -6.83 10.99
CA HIS A 66 8.08 -6.33 11.66
C HIS A 66 7.72 -4.97 11.09
N LEU A 67 6.54 -4.88 10.46
CA LEU A 67 6.02 -3.64 9.93
C LEU A 67 5.18 -2.95 10.98
N ASP A 68 5.62 -1.75 11.33
CA ASP A 68 4.89 -0.88 12.25
C ASP A 68 4.62 0.42 11.50
N LEU A 69 3.39 0.53 10.99
CA LEU A 69 2.95 1.57 10.06
C LEU A 69 1.96 2.47 10.82
N TYR A 70 2.50 3.48 11.50
CA TYR A 70 1.78 4.36 12.42
C TYR A 70 1.08 5.52 11.71
N ASP A 71 1.72 6.09 10.69
CA ASP A 71 1.23 7.26 9.95
C ASP A 71 0.75 6.82 8.57
N ARG A 72 -0.57 6.81 8.37
CA ARG A 72 -1.22 6.42 7.12
C ARG A 72 -2.25 7.48 6.74
N GLU A 73 -1.83 8.43 5.92
CA GLU A 73 -2.71 9.45 5.39
C GLU A 73 -2.78 9.33 3.87
N SER A 74 -3.99 9.33 3.32
CA SER A 74 -4.24 9.41 1.88
C SER A 74 -5.47 10.27 1.66
N SER A 75 -5.45 11.08 0.60
CA SER A 75 -6.57 11.95 0.26
C SER A 75 -6.92 11.78 -1.22
N LEU A 76 -8.20 11.60 -1.53
CA LEU A 76 -8.68 11.69 -2.90
C LEU A 76 -8.69 13.16 -3.33
N GLN A 77 -8.13 13.45 -4.49
CA GLN A 77 -8.15 14.76 -5.12
C GLN A 77 -8.89 14.64 -6.45
N ASP A 78 -9.67 15.65 -6.82
CA ASP A 78 -10.28 15.72 -8.15
C ASP A 78 -9.17 15.92 -9.20
N ALA A 79 -9.35 15.36 -10.40
CA ALA A 79 -8.47 15.66 -11.53
C ALA A 79 -8.75 17.10 -12.01
N ASP A 80 -7.70 17.91 -12.20
CA ASP A 80 -7.78 19.25 -12.77
C ASP A 80 -8.42 19.26 -14.18
#